data_AF-A0A2N5T3E5-F1
#
_entry.id   AF-A0A2N5T3E5-F1
#
_cell.length_a   1.000
_cell.length_b   1.000
_cell.length_c   1.000
_cell.angle_alpha   90.00
_cell.angle_beta   90.00
_cell.angle_gamma   90.00
#
_symmetry.space_group_name_H-M   'P 1'
#
loop_
_entity.id
_entity.type
_entity.pdbx_description
1 polymer ?
#
loop_
_entity_poly.entity_id
_entity_poly.type
_entity_poly.pdbx_seq_one_letter_code
_entity_poly.pdbx_strand_id
1 'polypeptide(L)'
;MSLFGLLNRCKTSQGARLLGQWLKQPLVNLHEIEQRQTLVGIMFKDGLLRQALQEDHLKVMPDLTRISKKFIQGAGSLKDVVRVYQAVVKLPEILEVLEKADDFENDPKGEAKDLLNVIYCAPFQECVTNLAQYVEMVETTVDLDELENHQFIIKLDFDDDLRELKNALDENREHLNEEHQRVADDLGMSTDSKVLHFENHQVYGDSQTKGISTFMAEMLETAVILKSATPNSLIIIDELGRGTSTYDGFELAWAISEHIAVEIKAFTLFATHFHELTALDKQVAHVKNYHVVAHVETKSSAAAGTSSSDITLLYKVEPGFSDQSFGIHVAEMANFPVDVLKLARVKAEELEYFGEDKKTDASDKCKSKEEMEEGTKLVEQMLQKWIQAEQTRESSSDQMDHDDMSLNLESKLNSLKESFQSFLPQLEQNAWVREILMASY
;
A
#
# COMPACT_ATOMS: atom_id res chain seq x y z
N MET A 1 2.17 0.62 -9.16
CA MET A 1 2.89 1.86 -9.50
C MET A 1 3.18 2.59 -8.19
N SER A 2 4.44 2.89 -7.85
CA SER A 2 4.75 3.60 -6.60
C SER A 2 4.61 5.11 -6.77
N LEU A 3 4.41 5.86 -5.67
CA LEU A 3 4.39 7.32 -5.69
C LEU A 3 5.68 7.90 -6.29
N PHE A 4 6.82 7.30 -5.95
CA PHE A 4 8.11 7.64 -6.57
C PHE A 4 8.09 7.42 -8.08
N GLY A 5 7.55 6.30 -8.58
CA GLY A 5 7.45 6.03 -10.02
C GLY A 5 6.55 7.01 -10.77
N LEU A 6 5.52 7.55 -10.12
CA LEU A 6 4.63 8.55 -10.71
C LEU A 6 5.29 9.94 -10.78
N LEU A 7 5.88 10.38 -9.66
CA LEU A 7 6.46 11.73 -9.51
C LEU A 7 7.86 11.87 -10.10
N ASN A 8 8.64 10.79 -10.16
CA ASN A 8 10.02 10.85 -10.64
C ASN A 8 10.09 11.00 -12.16
N ARG A 9 10.14 12.26 -12.60
CA ARG A 9 10.44 12.68 -13.98
C ARG A 9 11.76 13.46 -14.06
N CYS A 10 12.63 13.27 -13.08
CA CYS A 10 13.95 13.90 -13.04
C CYS A 10 14.81 13.38 -14.20
N LYS A 11 15.53 14.29 -14.87
CA LYS A 11 16.42 13.95 -15.99
C LYS A 11 17.81 13.53 -15.54
N THR A 12 18.22 13.95 -14.34
CA THR A 12 19.50 13.60 -13.73
C THR A 12 19.32 12.56 -12.63
N SER A 13 20.31 11.65 -12.50
CA SER A 13 20.35 10.63 -11.44
C SER A 13 20.49 11.25 -10.04
N GLN A 14 21.13 12.41 -9.91
CA GLN A 14 21.20 13.15 -8.65
C GLN A 14 19.82 13.71 -8.25
N GLY A 15 19.05 14.24 -9.21
CA GLY A 15 17.68 14.71 -8.96
C GLY A 15 16.75 13.57 -8.53
N ALA A 16 16.83 12.42 -9.20
CA ALA A 16 16.05 11.24 -8.82
C ALA A 16 16.34 10.76 -7.40
N ARG A 17 17.62 10.77 -6.98
CA ARG A 17 18.03 10.43 -5.61
C ARG A 17 17.52 11.44 -4.59
N LEU A 18 17.62 12.73 -4.90
CA LEU A 18 17.14 13.81 -4.04
C LEU A 18 15.62 13.72 -3.85
N LEU A 19 14.85 13.50 -4.93
CA LEU A 19 13.40 13.30 -4.84
C LEU A 19 13.04 12.08 -3.98
N GLY A 20 13.77 10.97 -4.16
CA GLY A 20 13.60 9.78 -3.33
C GLY A 20 13.88 10.06 -1.85
N GLN A 21 14.84 10.93 -1.54
CA GLN A 21 15.08 11.39 -0.17
C GLN A 21 13.94 12.27 0.35
N TRP A 22 13.47 13.25 -0.44
CA TRP A 22 12.38 14.14 -0.04
C TRP A 22 11.07 13.40 0.25
N LEU A 23 10.75 12.35 -0.52
CA LEU A 23 9.57 11.53 -0.23
C LEU A 23 9.67 10.75 1.09
N LYS A 24 10.89 10.40 1.51
CA LYS A 24 11.15 9.75 2.80
C LYS A 24 11.25 10.75 3.96
N GLN A 25 11.45 12.03 3.66
CA GLN A 25 11.67 13.10 4.64
C GLN A 25 10.78 14.30 4.31
N PRO A 26 9.45 14.20 4.56
CA PRO A 26 8.55 15.34 4.42
C PRO A 26 9.00 16.51 5.30
N LEU A 27 8.88 17.73 4.78
CA LEU A 27 9.20 18.93 5.52
C LEU A 27 8.10 19.25 6.54
N VAL A 28 8.52 19.80 7.69
CA VAL A 28 7.63 20.34 8.73
C VAL A 28 7.72 21.87 8.80
N ASN A 29 8.83 22.44 8.32
CA ASN A 29 9.05 23.88 8.33
C ASN A 29 8.19 24.57 7.26
N LEU A 30 7.27 25.42 7.71
CA LEU A 30 6.36 26.17 6.83
C LEU A 30 7.12 26.99 5.79
N HIS A 31 8.19 27.68 6.21
CA HIS A 31 8.94 28.55 5.31
C HIS A 31 9.57 27.75 4.16
N GLU A 32 10.21 26.61 4.46
CA GLU A 32 10.81 25.76 3.42
C GLU A 32 9.75 25.15 2.47
N ILE A 33 8.56 24.86 2.98
CA ILE A 33 7.43 24.37 2.15
C ILE A 33 6.98 25.48 1.19
N GLU A 34 6.76 26.69 1.70
CA GLU A 34 6.35 27.85 0.89
C GLU A 34 7.41 28.21 -0.14
N GLN A 35 8.70 28.18 0.23
CA GLN A 35 9.81 28.39 -0.71
C GLN A 35 9.77 27.36 -1.85
N ARG A 36 9.61 26.07 -1.54
CA ARG A 36 9.51 25.01 -2.57
C ARG A 36 8.27 25.17 -3.45
N GLN A 37 7.12 25.49 -2.86
CA GLN A 37 5.88 25.71 -3.60
C GLN A 37 6.00 26.91 -4.54
N THR A 38 6.68 27.98 -4.10
CA THR A 38 6.94 29.16 -4.92
C THR A 38 7.82 28.81 -6.12
N LEU A 39 8.92 28.07 -5.92
CA LEU A 39 9.80 27.60 -6.99
C LEU A 39 9.05 26.74 -8.02
N VAL A 40 8.23 25.79 -7.55
CA VAL A 40 7.39 24.97 -8.43
C VAL A 40 6.36 25.83 -9.16
N GLY A 41 5.80 26.84 -8.49
CA GLY A 41 4.85 27.78 -9.06
C GLY A 41 5.44 28.56 -10.25
N ILE A 42 6.66 29.09 -10.11
CA ILE A 42 7.37 29.81 -11.20
C ILE A 42 7.51 28.90 -12.42
N MET A 43 8.05 27.69 -12.21
CA MET A 43 8.30 26.70 -13.27
C MET A 43 7.01 26.10 -13.86
N PHE A 44 5.89 26.17 -13.13
CA PHE A 44 4.60 25.72 -13.65
C PHE A 44 3.96 26.74 -14.58
N LYS A 45 4.11 28.03 -14.29
CA LYS A 45 3.60 29.13 -15.12
C LYS A 45 4.43 29.34 -16.37
N ASP A 46 5.75 29.37 -16.23
CA ASP A 46 6.66 29.48 -17.36
C ASP A 46 6.97 28.10 -17.96
N GLY A 47 6.11 27.70 -18.89
CA GLY A 47 6.26 26.44 -19.61
C GLY A 47 7.51 26.39 -20.50
N LEU A 48 7.95 27.52 -21.04
CA LEU A 48 9.12 27.61 -21.90
C LEU A 48 10.40 27.40 -21.08
N LEU A 49 10.52 28.08 -19.94
CA LEU A 49 11.59 27.88 -18.97
C LEU A 49 11.70 26.42 -18.55
N ARG A 50 10.57 25.80 -18.16
CA ARG A 50 10.56 24.40 -17.74
C ARG A 50 11.00 23.45 -18.85
N GLN A 51 10.54 23.66 -20.08
CA GLN A 51 10.93 22.81 -21.22
C GLN A 51 12.41 22.98 -21.57
N ALA A 52 12.91 24.21 -21.64
CA ALA A 52 14.32 24.50 -21.89
C ALA A 52 15.22 23.86 -20.82
N LEU A 53 14.88 24.03 -19.54
CA LEU A 53 15.63 23.38 -18.45
C LEU A 53 15.57 21.85 -18.53
N GLN A 54 14.39 21.28 -18.82
CA GLN A 54 14.20 19.83 -18.75
C GLN A 54 14.79 19.08 -19.96
N GLU A 55 14.57 19.54 -21.19
CA GLU A 55 15.00 18.81 -22.39
C GLU A 55 16.37 19.24 -22.91
N ASP A 56 16.71 20.54 -22.82
CA ASP A 56 17.92 21.08 -23.44
C ASP A 56 19.11 21.05 -22.48
N HIS A 57 18.91 21.45 -21.21
CA HIS A 57 20.03 21.60 -20.27
C HIS A 57 20.21 20.41 -19.30
N LEU A 58 19.18 20.06 -18.51
CA LEU A 58 19.30 19.05 -17.44
C LEU A 58 19.52 17.63 -17.96
N LYS A 59 19.13 17.33 -19.20
CA LYS A 59 19.32 16.00 -19.80
C LYS A 59 20.78 15.69 -20.09
N VAL A 60 21.58 16.71 -20.40
CA VAL A 60 23.00 16.60 -20.74
C VAL A 60 23.88 16.54 -19.50
N MET A 61 23.34 16.99 -18.35
CA MET A 61 24.08 17.03 -17.08
C MET A 61 24.46 15.64 -16.58
N PRO A 62 25.76 15.35 -16.36
CA PRO A 62 26.22 14.08 -15.84
C PRO A 62 25.97 13.94 -14.33
N ASP A 63 26.18 12.74 -13.80
CA ASP A 63 26.15 12.51 -12.35
C ASP A 63 27.41 13.05 -11.67
N LEU A 64 27.39 14.34 -11.32
CA LEU A 64 28.51 15.03 -10.70
C LEU A 64 28.91 14.40 -9.36
N THR A 65 27.96 13.89 -8.57
CA THR A 65 28.28 13.25 -7.28
C THR A 65 29.05 11.94 -7.44
N ARG A 66 28.81 11.19 -8.52
CA ARG A 66 29.54 9.95 -8.81
C ARG A 66 30.91 10.25 -9.38
N ILE A 67 31.01 11.26 -10.24
CA ILE A 67 32.27 11.70 -10.84
C ILE A 67 33.20 12.31 -9.78
N SER A 68 32.68 13.16 -8.89
CA SER A 68 33.47 13.75 -7.80
C SER A 68 34.07 12.67 -6.90
N LYS A 69 33.31 11.62 -6.58
CA LYS A 69 33.82 10.47 -5.81
C LYS A 69 34.99 9.76 -6.51
N LYS A 70 34.96 9.63 -7.85
CA LYS A 70 36.08 9.06 -8.60
C LYS A 70 37.33 9.92 -8.54
N PHE A 71 37.17 11.25 -8.65
CA PHE A 71 38.31 12.18 -8.55
C PHE A 71 38.94 12.15 -7.16
N ILE A 72 38.12 12.11 -6.10
CA ILE A 72 38.62 11.96 -4.71
C ILE A 72 39.40 10.66 -4.53
N GLN A 73 39.00 9.59 -5.23
CA GLN A 73 39.68 8.30 -5.18
C GLN A 73 40.90 8.19 -6.11
N GLY A 74 41.23 9.23 -6.89
CA GLY A 74 42.32 9.21 -7.86
C GLY A 74 42.09 8.29 -9.06
N ALA A 75 40.85 7.82 -9.28
CA ALA A 75 40.48 6.90 -10.34
C ALA A 75 39.68 7.59 -11.47
N GLY A 76 39.86 8.91 -11.63
CA GLY A 76 39.20 9.70 -12.66
C GLY A 76 39.84 9.49 -14.03
N SER A 77 39.03 9.20 -15.04
CA SER A 77 39.49 9.09 -16.43
C SER A 77 39.42 10.44 -17.16
N LEU A 78 40.15 10.60 -18.26
CA LEU A 78 40.04 11.80 -19.12
C LEU A 78 38.61 12.01 -19.64
N LYS A 79 37.88 10.92 -19.87
CA LYS A 79 36.44 10.95 -20.18
C LYS A 79 35.60 11.57 -19.06
N ASP A 80 35.92 11.30 -17.80
CA ASP A 80 35.21 11.90 -16.66
C ASP A 80 35.51 13.41 -16.57
N VAL A 81 36.74 13.84 -16.90
CA VAL A 81 37.15 15.26 -16.99
C VAL A 81 36.35 15.98 -18.08
N VAL A 82 36.32 15.46 -19.30
CA VAL A 82 35.56 16.05 -20.41
C VAL A 82 34.07 16.14 -20.08
N ARG A 83 33.49 15.13 -19.42
CA ARG A 83 32.07 15.16 -19.03
C ARG A 83 31.77 16.30 -18.06
N VAL A 84 32.66 16.58 -17.12
CA VAL A 84 32.51 17.73 -16.22
C VAL A 84 32.65 19.03 -17.01
N TYR A 85 33.64 19.14 -17.89
CA TYR A 85 33.80 20.29 -18.77
C TYR A 85 32.53 20.59 -19.59
N GLN A 86 31.95 19.58 -20.26
CA GLN A 86 30.69 19.71 -21.00
C GLN A 86 29.53 20.22 -20.13
N ALA A 87 29.48 19.81 -18.86
CA ALA A 87 28.47 20.28 -17.92
C ALA A 87 28.69 21.75 -17.52
N VAL A 88 29.95 22.15 -17.29
CA VAL A 88 30.32 23.51 -16.86
C VAL A 88 30.08 24.52 -17.97
N VAL A 89 30.41 24.18 -19.22
CA VAL A 89 30.14 25.04 -20.40
C VAL A 89 28.64 25.33 -20.56
N LYS A 90 27.77 24.45 -20.07
CA LYS A 90 26.30 24.62 -20.09
C LYS A 90 25.73 25.44 -18.93
N LEU A 91 26.50 25.70 -17.87
CA LEU A 91 26.02 26.49 -16.72
C LEU A 91 25.66 27.95 -17.08
N PRO A 92 26.45 28.67 -17.90
CA PRO A 92 26.07 30.01 -18.35
C PRO A 92 24.76 30.03 -19.14
N GLU A 93 24.52 29.04 -20.00
CA GLU A 93 23.26 28.93 -20.74
C GLU A 93 22.05 28.74 -19.80
N ILE A 94 22.21 27.94 -18.74
CA ILE A 94 21.18 27.76 -17.70
C ILE A 94 20.91 29.06 -16.96
N LEU A 95 21.96 29.83 -16.63
CA LEU A 95 21.83 31.14 -15.98
C LEU A 95 21.04 32.11 -16.84
N GLU A 96 21.35 32.22 -18.14
CA GLU A 96 20.60 33.09 -19.05
C GLU A 96 19.11 32.71 -19.12
N VAL A 97 18.81 31.41 -19.12
CA VAL A 97 17.44 30.91 -19.15
C VAL A 97 16.71 31.21 -17.84
N LEU A 98 17.38 31.07 -16.69
CA LEU A 98 16.81 31.41 -15.38
C LEU A 98 16.62 32.93 -15.19
N GLU A 99 17.52 33.76 -15.72
CA GLU A 99 17.41 35.23 -15.66
C GLU A 99 16.26 35.76 -16.54
N LYS A 100 15.97 35.08 -17.64
CA LYS A 100 14.84 35.38 -18.54
C LYS A 100 13.49 34.92 -18.01
N ALA A 101 13.43 34.27 -16.84
CA ALA A 101 12.17 33.87 -16.24
C ALA A 101 11.25 35.08 -16.01
N ASP A 102 10.05 35.02 -16.56
CA ASP A 102 9.07 36.10 -16.47
C ASP A 102 8.62 36.34 -15.01
N ASP A 103 8.34 37.62 -14.69
CA ASP A 103 7.84 38.01 -13.38
C ASP A 103 6.48 37.33 -13.12
N PHE A 104 6.33 36.79 -11.91
CA PHE A 104 5.08 36.17 -11.48
C PHE A 104 3.99 37.25 -11.44
N GLU A 105 3.00 37.21 -12.36
CA GLU A 105 1.93 38.22 -12.51
C GLU A 105 1.12 38.56 -11.23
N ASN A 106 1.31 37.82 -10.12
CA ASN A 106 0.65 38.05 -8.83
C ASN A 106 1.63 38.32 -7.68
N ASP A 107 2.86 38.74 -7.95
CA ASP A 107 3.81 39.14 -6.89
C ASP A 107 3.99 40.67 -6.87
N PRO A 108 3.20 41.40 -6.06
CA PRO A 108 3.35 42.84 -5.90
C PRO A 108 4.68 43.26 -5.22
N LYS A 109 5.55 42.32 -4.82
CA LYS A 109 6.81 42.60 -4.12
C LYS A 109 8.08 42.04 -4.78
N GLY A 110 7.99 41.16 -5.78
CA GLY A 110 9.16 40.57 -6.45
C GLY A 110 9.92 39.51 -5.64
N GLU A 111 9.36 39.06 -4.51
CA GLU A 111 9.97 38.09 -3.59
C GLU A 111 10.26 36.74 -4.27
N ALA A 112 9.45 36.33 -5.26
CA ALA A 112 9.62 35.07 -5.98
C ALA A 112 10.87 35.06 -6.89
N LYS A 113 11.17 36.19 -7.54
CA LYS A 113 12.35 36.33 -8.41
C LYS A 113 13.62 36.44 -7.58
N ASP A 114 13.56 37.18 -6.48
CA ASP A 114 14.66 37.25 -5.51
C ASP A 114 14.98 35.87 -4.94
N LEU A 115 13.95 35.06 -4.63
CA LEU A 115 14.15 33.70 -4.17
C LEU A 115 14.79 32.80 -5.23
N LEU A 116 14.38 32.91 -6.50
CA LEU A 116 15.02 32.18 -7.61
C LEU A 116 16.50 32.56 -7.74
N ASN A 117 16.80 33.86 -7.62
CA ASN A 117 18.16 34.38 -7.70
C ASN A 117 19.04 33.89 -6.55
N VAL A 118 18.52 33.90 -5.31
CA VAL A 118 19.25 33.45 -4.12
C VAL A 118 19.47 31.94 -4.13
N ILE A 119 18.47 31.15 -4.54
CA ILE A 119 18.54 29.68 -4.48
C ILE A 119 19.33 29.09 -5.66
N TYR A 120 19.20 29.66 -6.86
CA TYR A 120 19.79 29.08 -8.08
C TYR A 120 20.82 29.99 -8.74
N CYS A 121 20.47 31.23 -9.09
CA CYS A 121 21.35 32.06 -9.92
C CYS A 121 22.68 32.39 -9.24
N ALA A 122 22.66 32.86 -7.99
CA ALA A 122 23.87 33.20 -7.26
C ALA A 122 24.80 31.98 -7.03
N PRO A 123 24.31 30.81 -6.57
CA PRO A 123 25.14 29.61 -6.48
C PRO A 123 25.70 29.13 -7.82
N PHE A 124 24.93 29.25 -8.92
CA PHE A 124 25.45 28.88 -10.24
C PHE A 124 26.51 29.86 -10.74
N GLN A 125 26.35 31.17 -10.51
CA GLN A 125 27.35 32.18 -10.84
C GLN A 125 28.67 31.96 -10.07
N GLU A 126 28.58 31.61 -8.78
CA GLU A 126 29.75 31.24 -7.98
C GLU A 126 30.44 29.98 -8.54
N CYS A 127 29.68 28.94 -8.89
CA CYS A 127 30.21 27.73 -9.52
C CYS A 127 30.94 28.01 -10.83
N VAL A 128 30.37 28.85 -11.70
CA VAL A 128 30.99 29.23 -12.98
C VAL A 128 32.33 29.93 -12.75
N THR A 129 32.38 30.84 -11.78
CA THR A 129 33.62 31.57 -11.44
C THR A 129 34.70 30.63 -10.91
N ASN A 130 34.33 29.72 -10.00
CA ASN A 130 35.27 28.77 -9.40
C ASN A 130 35.80 27.74 -10.40
N LEU A 131 35.03 27.41 -11.44
CA LEU A 131 35.39 26.42 -12.45
C LEU A 131 36.02 27.03 -13.71
N ALA A 132 36.21 28.35 -13.76
CA ALA A 132 36.80 29.03 -14.93
C ALA A 132 38.22 28.52 -15.25
N GLN A 133 39.09 28.39 -14.24
CA GLN A 133 40.44 27.84 -14.41
C GLN A 133 40.44 26.38 -14.88
N TYR A 134 39.42 25.63 -14.48
CA TYR A 134 39.26 24.24 -14.90
C TYR A 134 38.88 24.15 -16.38
N VAL A 135 37.98 25.02 -16.84
CA VAL A 135 37.59 25.14 -18.26
C VAL A 135 38.82 25.47 -19.11
N GLU A 136 39.59 26.49 -18.71
CA GLU A 136 40.82 26.90 -19.40
C GLU A 136 41.86 25.76 -19.48
N MET A 137 42.06 25.03 -18.38
CA MET A 137 42.94 23.87 -18.35
C MET A 137 42.49 22.78 -19.33
N VAL A 138 41.19 22.50 -19.44
CA VAL A 138 40.69 21.46 -20.36
C VAL A 138 40.79 21.91 -21.81
N GLU A 139 40.47 23.15 -22.13
CA GLU A 139 40.57 23.68 -23.51
C GLU A 139 42.00 23.74 -24.04
N THR A 140 42.97 23.97 -23.16
CA THR A 140 44.40 24.02 -23.52
C THR A 140 45.01 22.63 -23.65
N THR A 141 44.51 21.63 -22.90
CA THR A 141 45.14 20.30 -22.80
C THR A 141 44.44 19.21 -23.61
N VAL A 142 43.12 19.29 -23.80
CA VAL A 142 42.33 18.22 -24.42
C VAL A 142 41.99 18.56 -25.86
N ASP A 143 42.13 17.59 -26.75
CA ASP A 143 41.74 17.73 -28.14
C ASP A 143 40.22 17.59 -28.25
N LEU A 144 39.56 18.70 -28.61
CA LEU A 144 38.10 18.76 -28.72
C LEU A 144 37.60 18.22 -30.07
N ASP A 145 38.45 18.14 -31.09
CA ASP A 145 38.07 17.67 -32.41
C ASP A 145 37.95 16.13 -32.43
N GLU A 146 38.87 15.44 -31.75
CA GLU A 146 38.80 13.98 -31.55
C GLU A 146 37.67 13.54 -30.62
N LEU A 147 37.08 14.48 -29.88
CA LEU A 147 35.94 14.22 -29.00
C LEU A 147 34.71 13.76 -29.79
N GLU A 148 34.52 14.29 -30.99
CA GLU A 148 33.43 13.91 -31.89
C GLU A 148 33.51 12.43 -32.29
N ASN A 149 34.75 11.92 -32.41
CA ASN A 149 35.06 10.52 -32.71
C ASN A 149 34.99 9.60 -31.48
N HIS A 150 34.51 10.08 -30.33
CA HIS A 150 34.50 9.37 -29.04
C HIS A 150 35.91 9.00 -28.53
N GLN A 151 36.94 9.69 -29.01
CA GLN A 151 38.31 9.53 -28.54
C GLN A 151 38.66 10.66 -27.57
N PHE A 152 39.25 10.31 -26.42
CA PHE A 152 39.65 11.26 -25.40
C PHE A 152 41.16 11.32 -25.40
N ILE A 153 41.73 12.32 -26.09
CA ILE A 153 43.17 12.44 -26.33
C ILE A 153 43.65 13.83 -25.86
N ILE A 154 44.88 13.88 -25.39
CA ILE A 154 45.57 15.12 -25.05
C ILE A 154 46.05 15.78 -26.34
N LYS A 155 45.93 17.11 -26.46
CA LYS A 155 46.45 17.86 -27.60
C LYS A 155 47.92 17.56 -27.82
N LEU A 156 48.29 17.36 -29.08
CA LEU A 156 49.67 17.09 -29.48
C LEU A 156 50.58 18.30 -29.28
N ASP A 157 50.00 19.51 -29.31
CA ASP A 157 50.72 20.76 -29.06
C ASP A 157 51.02 21.00 -27.57
N PHE A 158 50.49 20.14 -26.68
CA PHE A 158 50.74 20.28 -25.26
C PHE A 158 52.15 19.85 -24.86
N ASP A 159 52.71 18.86 -25.55
CA ASP A 159 54.01 18.27 -25.21
C ASP A 159 54.75 17.80 -26.47
N ASP A 160 56.00 18.24 -26.61
CA ASP A 160 56.82 17.96 -27.79
C ASP A 160 57.11 16.45 -27.95
N ASP A 161 57.23 15.69 -26.85
CA ASP A 161 57.49 14.25 -26.89
C ASP A 161 56.26 13.48 -27.40
N LEU A 162 55.05 13.90 -26.99
CA LEU A 162 53.80 13.33 -27.50
C LEU A 162 53.65 13.51 -29.01
N ARG A 163 54.08 14.67 -29.54
CA ARG A 163 54.06 14.95 -30.98
C ARG A 163 55.01 14.04 -31.75
N GLU A 164 56.24 13.85 -31.26
CA GLU A 164 57.20 12.93 -31.88
C GLU A 164 56.70 11.48 -31.88
N LEU A 165 56.13 11.03 -30.76
CA LEU A 165 55.59 9.67 -30.63
C LEU A 165 54.39 9.42 -31.56
N LYS A 166 53.51 10.40 -31.76
CA LYS A 166 52.37 10.23 -32.68
C LYS A 166 52.83 10.16 -34.13
N ASN A 167 53.77 11.00 -34.55
CA ASN A 167 54.34 10.93 -35.90
C ASN A 167 54.95 9.54 -36.17
N ALA A 168 55.73 9.01 -35.23
CA ALA A 168 56.30 7.68 -35.34
C ALA A 168 55.22 6.57 -35.36
N LEU A 169 54.12 6.75 -34.62
CA LEU A 169 53.00 5.80 -34.63
C LEU A 169 52.25 5.81 -35.97
N ASP A 170 51.98 6.99 -36.52
CA ASP A 170 51.28 7.15 -37.79
C ASP A 170 52.10 6.57 -38.96
N GLU A 171 53.42 6.83 -38.99
CA GLU A 171 54.34 6.20 -39.95
C GLU A 171 54.30 4.66 -39.87
N ASN A 172 54.36 4.10 -38.65
CA ASN A 172 54.29 2.65 -38.46
C ASN A 172 52.92 2.08 -38.86
N ARG A 173 51.83 2.84 -38.68
CA ARG A 173 50.47 2.42 -39.01
C ARG A 173 50.25 2.40 -40.51
N GLU A 174 50.82 3.36 -41.23
CA GLU A 174 50.88 3.34 -42.69
C GLU A 174 51.63 2.11 -43.20
N HIS A 175 52.83 1.84 -42.67
CA HIS A 175 53.59 0.64 -43.02
C HIS A 175 52.82 -0.66 -42.73
N LEU A 176 52.09 -0.71 -41.61
CA LEU A 176 51.31 -1.90 -41.24
C LEU A 176 50.11 -2.11 -42.17
N ASN A 177 49.45 -1.02 -42.58
CA ASN A 177 48.35 -1.07 -43.54
C ASN A 177 48.83 -1.48 -44.94
N GLU A 178 50.00 -0.99 -45.37
CA GLU A 178 50.63 -1.40 -46.63
C GLU A 178 50.92 -2.91 -46.64
N GLU A 179 51.53 -3.44 -45.57
CA GLU A 179 51.79 -4.88 -45.47
C GLU A 179 50.50 -5.70 -45.29
N HIS A 180 49.49 -5.17 -44.58
CA HIS A 180 48.18 -5.80 -44.46
C HIS A 180 47.48 -5.93 -45.82
N GLN A 181 47.53 -4.85 -46.63
CA GLN A 181 46.98 -4.84 -47.97
C GLN A 181 47.74 -5.81 -48.89
N ARG A 182 49.08 -5.83 -48.81
CA ARG A 182 49.93 -6.76 -49.56
C ARG A 182 49.60 -8.21 -49.25
N VAL A 183 49.48 -8.56 -47.97
CA VAL A 183 49.15 -9.93 -47.54
C VAL A 183 47.71 -10.30 -47.89
N ALA A 184 46.77 -9.35 -47.82
CA ALA A 184 45.38 -9.55 -48.25
C ALA A 184 45.29 -9.82 -49.76
N ASP A 185 46.07 -9.10 -50.57
CA ASP A 185 46.19 -9.31 -52.02
C ASP A 185 46.85 -10.66 -52.35
N ASP A 186 47.90 -11.04 -51.63
CA ASP A 186 48.58 -12.34 -51.79
C ASP A 186 47.67 -13.53 -51.41
N LEU A 187 46.78 -13.36 -50.42
CA LEU A 187 45.87 -14.41 -49.92
C LEU A 187 44.47 -14.37 -50.54
N GLY A 188 44.12 -13.33 -51.31
CA GLY A 188 42.83 -13.16 -51.95
C GLY A 188 41.65 -12.99 -50.97
N MET A 189 41.87 -12.36 -49.80
CA MET A 189 40.86 -12.17 -48.76
C MET A 189 40.48 -10.69 -48.58
N SER A 190 39.21 -10.41 -48.26
CA SER A 190 38.77 -9.05 -47.89
C SER A 190 38.94 -8.78 -46.39
N THR A 191 39.29 -7.55 -46.05
CA THR A 191 39.82 -7.11 -44.75
C THR A 191 38.76 -6.86 -43.65
N ASP A 192 37.48 -7.08 -43.93
CA ASP A 192 36.37 -6.42 -43.21
C ASP A 192 35.55 -7.27 -42.20
N SER A 193 36.05 -8.39 -41.63
CA SER A 193 35.18 -9.14 -40.69
C SER A 193 35.85 -9.72 -39.44
N LYS A 194 35.51 -9.13 -38.27
CA LYS A 194 34.83 -9.79 -37.12
C LYS A 194 34.84 -8.95 -35.83
N VAL A 195 33.68 -8.75 -35.21
CA VAL A 195 33.53 -8.56 -33.75
C VAL A 195 32.29 -9.33 -33.26
N LEU A 196 32.41 -10.07 -32.16
CA LEU A 196 31.33 -10.82 -31.48
C LEU A 196 31.10 -10.23 -30.09
N HIS A 197 29.84 -10.01 -29.73
CA HIS A 197 29.38 -9.58 -28.41
C HIS A 197 28.54 -10.67 -27.73
N PHE A 198 28.71 -10.82 -26.41
CA PHE A 198 27.81 -11.59 -25.55
C PHE A 198 27.41 -10.77 -24.32
N GLU A 199 26.14 -10.86 -23.95
CA GLU A 199 25.60 -10.36 -22.68
C GLU A 199 24.85 -11.46 -21.95
N ASN A 200 24.84 -11.37 -20.60
CA ASN A 200 24.17 -12.30 -19.71
C ASN A 200 23.28 -11.51 -18.73
N HIS A 201 22.13 -12.05 -18.34
CA HIS A 201 21.24 -11.45 -17.34
C HIS A 201 20.74 -12.50 -16.34
N GLN A 202 20.75 -12.14 -15.06
CA GLN A 202 20.10 -12.87 -13.97
C GLN A 202 19.13 -11.95 -13.24
N VAL A 203 17.94 -12.45 -12.89
CA VAL A 203 16.99 -11.76 -12.02
C VAL A 203 16.50 -12.71 -10.92
N TYR A 204 16.46 -12.17 -9.69
CA TYR A 204 16.19 -12.78 -8.39
C TYR A 204 14.71 -13.02 -8.07
N GLY A 205 14.46 -13.91 -7.10
CA GLY A 205 13.17 -14.25 -6.50
C GLY A 205 12.79 -13.46 -5.23
N ASP A 206 11.59 -13.77 -4.72
CA ASP A 206 10.83 -13.04 -3.70
C ASP A 206 10.94 -13.68 -2.29
N SER A 207 10.74 -12.90 -1.21
CA SER A 207 11.05 -13.30 0.18
C SER A 207 9.81 -13.36 1.10
N GLN A 208 9.53 -14.54 1.67
CA GLN A 208 8.40 -14.80 2.60
C GLN A 208 8.74 -14.72 4.11
N THR A 209 9.72 -13.91 4.53
CA THR A 209 10.44 -14.11 5.80
C THR A 209 10.04 -13.16 6.95
N LYS A 210 8.83 -13.27 7.53
CA LYS A 210 8.51 -12.55 8.81
C LYS A 210 7.96 -13.35 9.98
N GLY A 211 7.47 -14.59 9.83
CA GLY A 211 7.31 -15.56 10.94
C GLY A 211 6.44 -15.16 12.15
N ILE A 212 5.63 -14.10 12.08
CA ILE A 212 4.74 -13.63 13.16
C ILE A 212 3.29 -13.83 12.71
N SER A 213 2.38 -14.14 13.65
CA SER A 213 0.94 -14.20 13.39
C SER A 213 0.43 -12.85 12.87
N THR A 214 -0.44 -12.86 11.86
CA THR A 214 -1.00 -11.65 11.24
C THR A 214 -1.72 -10.77 12.27
N PHE A 215 -2.54 -11.39 13.14
CA PHE A 215 -3.22 -10.69 14.22
C PHE A 215 -2.23 -10.08 15.22
N MET A 216 -1.15 -10.80 15.56
CA MET A 216 -0.13 -10.26 16.47
C MET A 216 0.64 -9.09 15.84
N ALA A 217 0.87 -9.12 14.53
CA ALA A 217 1.48 -8.00 13.81
C ALA A 217 0.57 -6.76 13.85
N GLU A 218 -0.73 -6.91 13.54
CA GLU A 218 -1.73 -5.84 13.63
C GLU A 218 -1.78 -5.21 15.04
N MET A 219 -1.78 -6.04 16.09
CA MET A 219 -1.82 -5.57 17.47
C MET A 219 -0.55 -4.83 17.89
N LEU A 220 0.63 -5.31 17.47
CA LEU A 220 1.91 -4.64 17.75
C LEU A 220 2.00 -3.30 17.01
N GLU A 221 1.58 -3.24 15.74
CA GLU A 221 1.53 -2.00 14.96
C GLU A 221 0.58 -0.98 15.60
N THR A 222 -0.61 -1.42 16.00
CA THR A 222 -1.59 -0.58 16.69
C THR A 222 -1.05 -0.07 18.02
N ALA A 223 -0.38 -0.90 18.82
CA ALA A 223 0.23 -0.47 20.06
C ALA A 223 1.31 0.60 19.85
N VAL A 224 2.07 0.54 18.75
CA VAL A 224 3.06 1.57 18.39
C VAL A 224 2.36 2.87 18.01
N ILE A 225 1.26 2.81 17.24
CA ILE A 225 0.45 3.97 16.87
C ILE A 225 -0.06 4.67 18.14
N LEU A 226 -0.69 3.94 19.05
CA LEU A 226 -1.28 4.52 20.27
C LEU A 226 -0.23 5.15 21.19
N LYS A 227 0.97 4.57 21.28
CA LYS A 227 2.06 5.10 22.11
C LYS A 227 2.77 6.31 21.49
N SER A 228 2.80 6.40 20.16
CA SER A 228 3.60 7.41 19.45
C SER A 228 2.76 8.58 18.94
N ALA A 229 1.45 8.39 18.81
CA ALA A 229 0.56 9.40 18.25
C ALA A 229 0.41 10.60 19.18
N THR A 230 0.27 11.76 18.53
CA THR A 230 0.05 13.07 19.17
C THR A 230 -1.17 13.73 18.53
N PRO A 231 -1.71 14.82 19.09
CA PRO A 231 -2.84 15.53 18.48
C PRO A 231 -2.59 16.03 17.04
N ASN A 232 -1.31 16.21 16.65
CA ASN A 232 -0.91 16.65 15.31
C ASN A 232 -0.58 15.49 14.36
N SER A 233 -0.84 14.25 14.77
CA SER A 233 -0.62 13.06 13.94
C SER A 233 -1.82 12.81 13.01
N LEU A 234 -1.53 12.24 11.83
CA LEU A 234 -2.53 11.65 10.95
C LEU A 234 -2.48 10.12 11.12
N ILE A 235 -3.52 9.54 11.69
CA ILE A 235 -3.68 8.11 11.88
C ILE A 235 -4.58 7.58 10.77
N ILE A 236 -4.17 6.51 10.09
CA ILE A 236 -4.98 5.80 9.11
C ILE A 236 -5.01 4.34 9.54
N ILE A 237 -6.21 3.85 9.84
CA ILE A 237 -6.47 2.47 10.22
C ILE A 237 -7.36 1.88 9.14
N ASP A 238 -6.92 0.75 8.59
CA ASP A 238 -7.67 0.00 7.59
C ASP A 238 -8.00 -1.38 8.15
N GLU A 239 -9.29 -1.62 8.37
CA GLU A 239 -9.86 -2.93 8.68
C GLU A 239 -9.24 -3.65 9.90
N LEU A 240 -9.01 -2.93 10.99
CA LEU A 240 -8.47 -3.49 12.23
C LEU A 240 -9.38 -4.57 12.83
N GLY A 241 -8.77 -5.66 13.31
CA GLY A 241 -9.47 -6.69 14.10
C GLY A 241 -10.04 -7.85 13.27
N ARG A 242 -9.60 -8.03 12.02
CA ARG A 242 -10.04 -9.13 11.15
C ARG A 242 -9.43 -10.50 11.48
N GLY A 243 -8.27 -10.51 12.14
CA GLY A 243 -7.54 -11.75 12.48
C GLY A 243 -8.04 -12.49 13.73
N THR A 244 -9.13 -12.06 14.37
CA THR A 244 -9.67 -12.63 15.62
C THR A 244 -11.18 -12.86 15.53
N SER A 245 -11.80 -13.32 16.63
CA SER A 245 -13.27 -13.45 16.71
C SER A 245 -13.95 -12.11 16.43
N THR A 246 -15.12 -12.13 15.78
CA THR A 246 -15.81 -10.89 15.36
C THR A 246 -16.13 -9.96 16.53
N TYR A 247 -16.51 -10.53 17.68
CA TYR A 247 -16.80 -9.76 18.89
C TYR A 247 -15.53 -9.20 19.53
N ASP A 248 -14.47 -10.00 19.69
CA ASP A 248 -13.21 -9.50 20.26
C ASP A 248 -12.58 -8.42 19.37
N GLY A 249 -12.66 -8.60 18.05
CA GLY A 249 -12.17 -7.64 17.06
C GLY A 249 -12.95 -6.33 17.11
N PHE A 250 -14.28 -6.40 17.22
CA PHE A 250 -15.14 -5.22 17.39
C PHE A 250 -14.85 -4.49 18.71
N GLU A 251 -14.76 -5.22 19.83
CA GLU A 251 -14.49 -4.63 21.14
C GLU A 251 -13.16 -3.87 21.17
N LEU A 252 -12.10 -4.45 20.58
CA LEU A 252 -10.81 -3.79 20.43
C LEU A 252 -10.91 -2.56 19.52
N ALA A 253 -11.54 -2.69 18.35
CA ALA A 253 -11.71 -1.57 17.42
C ALA A 253 -12.48 -0.41 18.05
N TRP A 254 -13.51 -0.70 18.84
CA TRP A 254 -14.27 0.28 19.60
C TRP A 254 -13.39 1.00 20.62
N ALA A 255 -12.74 0.26 21.51
CA ALA A 255 -11.91 0.83 22.58
C ALA A 255 -10.75 1.66 22.02
N ILE A 256 -10.13 1.21 20.93
CA ILE A 256 -9.05 1.91 20.24
C ILE A 256 -9.57 3.21 19.62
N SER A 257 -10.71 3.16 18.94
CA SER A 257 -11.33 4.35 18.33
C SER A 257 -11.72 5.39 19.37
N GLU A 258 -12.30 4.94 20.49
CA GLU A 258 -12.67 5.79 21.62
C GLU A 258 -11.43 6.45 22.24
N HIS A 259 -10.38 5.68 22.51
CA HIS A 259 -9.13 6.20 23.08
C HIS A 259 -8.44 7.23 22.15
N ILE A 260 -8.38 6.95 20.84
CA ILE A 260 -7.85 7.90 19.86
C ILE A 260 -8.68 9.18 19.85
N ALA A 261 -10.01 9.06 19.88
CA ALA A 261 -10.91 10.20 19.79
C ALA A 261 -10.91 11.05 21.08
N VAL A 262 -10.90 10.43 22.27
CA VAL A 262 -11.03 11.14 23.55
C VAL A 262 -9.68 11.61 24.09
N GLU A 263 -8.67 10.74 24.10
CA GLU A 263 -7.38 11.02 24.73
C GLU A 263 -6.39 11.68 23.77
N ILE A 264 -6.14 11.07 22.60
CA ILE A 264 -5.10 11.53 21.67
C ILE A 264 -5.56 12.75 20.86
N LYS A 265 -6.82 12.74 20.40
CA LYS A 265 -7.42 13.78 19.54
C LYS A 265 -6.64 14.04 18.25
N ALA A 266 -6.06 12.98 17.67
CA ALA A 266 -5.37 13.01 16.38
C ALA A 266 -6.37 12.98 15.20
N PHE A 267 -5.95 13.50 14.05
CA PHE A 267 -6.70 13.33 12.81
C PHE A 267 -6.69 11.84 12.43
N THR A 268 -7.87 11.20 12.38
CA THR A 268 -7.96 9.76 12.18
C THR A 268 -8.92 9.41 11.06
N LEU A 269 -8.48 8.56 10.14
CA LEU A 269 -9.31 7.87 9.16
C LEU A 269 -9.38 6.40 9.56
N PHE A 270 -10.58 5.92 9.87
CA PHE A 270 -10.82 4.53 10.25
C PHE A 270 -11.74 3.87 9.22
N ALA A 271 -11.20 3.04 8.35
CA ALA A 271 -11.98 2.19 7.46
C ALA A 271 -12.33 0.89 8.19
N THR A 272 -13.63 0.58 8.30
CA THR A 272 -14.10 -0.62 9.01
C THR A 272 -15.28 -1.27 8.28
N HIS A 273 -15.45 -2.56 8.56
CA HIS A 273 -16.63 -3.34 8.18
C HIS A 273 -17.63 -3.49 9.34
N PHE A 274 -17.27 -3.07 10.56
CA PHE A 274 -18.15 -3.12 11.72
C PHE A 274 -19.16 -1.98 11.67
N HIS A 275 -20.41 -2.29 11.32
CA HIS A 275 -21.50 -1.32 11.29
C HIS A 275 -21.83 -0.78 12.68
N GLU A 276 -21.60 -1.56 13.72
CA GLU A 276 -21.82 -1.21 15.12
C GLU A 276 -20.94 -0.02 15.56
N LEU A 277 -19.74 0.13 14.97
CA LEU A 277 -18.82 1.23 15.28
C LEU A 277 -19.39 2.60 14.89
N THR A 278 -20.33 2.65 13.95
CA THR A 278 -21.01 3.89 13.55
C THR A 278 -21.77 4.55 14.70
N ALA A 279 -22.13 3.77 15.74
CA ALA A 279 -22.77 4.29 16.94
C ALA A 279 -21.85 5.22 17.76
N LEU A 280 -20.53 5.19 17.53
CA LEU A 280 -19.55 6.04 18.21
C LEU A 280 -19.78 7.53 17.94
N ASP A 281 -20.30 7.89 16.76
CA ASP A 281 -20.70 9.26 16.36
C ASP A 281 -21.72 9.87 17.35
N LYS A 282 -22.59 9.04 17.93
CA LYS A 282 -23.58 9.51 18.94
C LYS A 282 -22.95 9.80 20.29
N GLN A 283 -21.81 9.18 20.62
CA GLN A 283 -21.15 9.32 21.91
C GLN A 283 -20.10 10.43 21.89
N VAL A 284 -19.38 10.59 20.78
CA VAL A 284 -18.25 11.51 20.65
C VAL A 284 -18.51 12.54 19.56
N ALA A 285 -18.68 13.81 19.95
CA ALA A 285 -19.18 14.88 19.07
C ALA A 285 -18.30 15.21 17.85
N HIS A 286 -17.00 14.88 17.87
CA HIS A 286 -16.06 15.13 16.76
C HIS A 286 -15.81 13.91 15.88
N VAL A 287 -16.41 12.75 16.19
CA VAL A 287 -16.46 11.61 15.30
C VAL A 287 -17.56 11.87 14.27
N LYS A 288 -17.34 11.49 13.00
CA LYS A 288 -18.33 11.62 11.93
C LYS A 288 -18.27 10.39 11.05
N ASN A 289 -19.45 9.87 10.71
CA ASN A 289 -19.56 8.73 9.80
C ASN A 289 -19.53 9.16 8.34
N TYR A 290 -18.82 8.38 7.53
CA TYR A 290 -18.79 8.49 6.07
C TYR A 290 -18.83 7.08 5.47
N HIS A 291 -19.42 6.95 4.28
CA HIS A 291 -19.46 5.70 3.54
C HIS A 291 -19.21 5.94 2.04
N VAL A 292 -18.83 4.87 1.33
CA VAL A 292 -18.68 4.89 -0.13
C VAL A 292 -19.98 4.42 -0.77
N VAL A 293 -20.51 5.20 -1.71
CA VAL A 293 -21.79 4.90 -2.38
C VAL A 293 -21.62 3.80 -3.44
N ALA A 294 -22.53 2.82 -3.39
CA ALA A 294 -22.71 1.80 -4.42
C ALA A 294 -24.16 1.83 -4.92
N HIS A 295 -24.36 1.67 -6.23
CA HIS A 295 -25.68 1.51 -6.83
C HIS A 295 -25.87 0.07 -7.31
N VAL A 296 -27.04 -0.50 -7.05
CA VAL A 296 -27.43 -1.82 -7.55
C VAL A 296 -28.42 -1.60 -8.70
N GLU A 297 -27.99 -1.88 -9.92
CA GLU A 297 -28.88 -1.90 -11.08
C GLU A 297 -29.39 -3.33 -11.31
N THR A 298 -30.71 -3.51 -11.26
CA THR A 298 -31.35 -4.77 -11.65
C THR A 298 -31.69 -4.72 -13.13
N LYS A 299 -30.85 -5.34 -13.97
CA LYS A 299 -31.12 -5.46 -15.41
C LYS A 299 -32.07 -6.63 -15.64
N SER A 300 -33.36 -6.33 -15.83
CA SER A 300 -34.35 -7.32 -16.29
C SER A 300 -34.24 -7.50 -17.81
N SER A 301 -33.41 -8.46 -18.27
CA SER A 301 -33.38 -8.82 -19.69
C SER A 301 -34.56 -9.74 -20.03
N ALA A 302 -35.46 -9.28 -20.90
CA ALA A 302 -36.71 -9.98 -21.25
C ALA A 302 -36.52 -11.24 -22.13
N ALA A 303 -35.28 -11.66 -22.43
CA ALA A 303 -34.98 -12.74 -23.37
C ALA A 303 -34.44 -14.03 -22.72
N ALA A 304 -34.09 -14.01 -21.43
CA ALA A 304 -33.80 -15.18 -20.62
C ALA A 304 -34.11 -14.82 -19.17
N GLY A 305 -34.97 -15.60 -18.49
CA GLY A 305 -35.51 -15.30 -17.15
C GLY A 305 -34.49 -15.36 -16.01
N THR A 306 -33.41 -14.59 -16.11
CA THR A 306 -32.35 -14.47 -15.12
C THR A 306 -32.18 -12.99 -14.79
N SER A 307 -32.63 -12.60 -13.60
CA SER A 307 -32.39 -11.27 -13.03
C SER A 307 -30.92 -11.19 -12.60
N SER A 308 -30.07 -10.55 -13.39
CA SER A 308 -28.69 -10.27 -12.99
C SER A 308 -28.64 -8.90 -12.31
N SER A 309 -28.30 -8.88 -11.02
CA SER A 309 -28.05 -7.67 -10.26
C SER A 309 -26.61 -7.20 -10.50
N ASP A 310 -26.43 -6.00 -11.07
CA ASP A 310 -25.13 -5.42 -11.39
C ASP A 310 -24.82 -4.32 -10.37
N ILE A 311 -23.68 -4.41 -9.68
CA ILE A 311 -23.26 -3.43 -8.68
C ILE A 311 -22.29 -2.45 -9.33
N THR A 312 -22.69 -1.18 -9.40
CA THR A 312 -21.82 -0.09 -9.83
C THR A 312 -21.28 0.65 -8.62
N LEU A 313 -19.98 0.53 -8.38
CA LEU A 313 -19.27 1.31 -7.34
C LEU A 313 -19.07 2.74 -7.85
N LEU A 314 -19.66 3.73 -7.18
CA LEU A 314 -19.54 5.13 -7.61
C LEU A 314 -18.23 5.80 -7.13
N TYR A 315 -17.50 5.16 -6.21
CA TYR A 315 -16.30 5.71 -5.56
C TYR A 315 -16.50 7.11 -4.96
N LYS A 316 -17.75 7.47 -4.65
CA LYS A 316 -18.13 8.75 -4.05
C LYS A 316 -18.30 8.55 -2.55
N VAL A 317 -17.66 9.41 -1.76
CA VAL A 317 -17.80 9.40 -0.30
C VAL A 317 -18.92 10.36 0.10
N GLU A 318 -19.91 9.86 0.84
CA GLU A 318 -21.04 10.65 1.36
C GLU A 318 -21.10 10.56 2.90
N PRO A 319 -21.57 11.62 3.59
CA PRO A 319 -21.75 11.59 5.04
C PRO A 319 -22.86 10.61 5.43
N GLY A 320 -22.71 9.99 6.61
CA GLY A 320 -23.61 8.96 7.11
C GLY A 320 -23.04 7.55 6.95
N PHE A 321 -23.86 6.55 7.27
CA PHE A 321 -23.53 5.13 7.14
C PHE A 321 -24.41 4.46 6.08
N SER A 322 -23.96 3.33 5.53
CA SER A 322 -24.76 2.53 4.60
C SER A 322 -25.72 1.63 5.37
N ASP A 323 -27.01 1.69 5.05
CA ASP A 323 -28.05 0.80 5.61
C ASP A 323 -28.04 -0.60 4.98
N GLN A 324 -27.38 -0.76 3.82
CA GLN A 324 -27.41 -2.01 3.06
C GLN A 324 -26.02 -2.66 3.00
N SER A 325 -26.00 -3.95 3.29
CA SER A 325 -24.83 -4.82 3.10
C SER A 325 -24.82 -5.39 1.67
N PHE A 326 -23.75 -5.10 0.91
CA PHE A 326 -23.62 -5.55 -0.47
C PHE A 326 -23.03 -6.96 -0.61
N GLY A 327 -22.69 -7.65 0.50
CA GLY A 327 -21.99 -8.93 0.48
C GLY A 327 -22.71 -10.03 -0.33
N ILE A 328 -24.03 -10.15 -0.17
CA ILE A 328 -24.84 -11.13 -0.93
C ILE A 328 -24.91 -10.78 -2.41
N HIS A 329 -25.00 -9.49 -2.76
CA HIS A 329 -25.01 -9.04 -4.14
C HIS A 329 -23.65 -9.25 -4.82
N VAL A 330 -22.53 -9.11 -4.09
CA VAL A 330 -21.19 -9.43 -4.59
C VAL A 330 -21.05 -10.93 -4.84
N ALA A 331 -21.62 -11.78 -3.97
CA ALA A 331 -21.66 -13.23 -4.19
C ALA A 331 -22.51 -13.61 -5.42
N GLU A 332 -23.61 -12.90 -5.68
CA GLU A 332 -24.42 -13.05 -6.89
C GLU A 332 -23.61 -12.71 -8.16
N MET A 333 -22.86 -11.60 -8.14
CA MET A 333 -21.94 -11.22 -9.24
C MET A 333 -20.81 -12.23 -9.45
N ALA A 334 -20.32 -12.85 -8.36
CA ALA A 334 -19.33 -13.93 -8.42
C ALA A 334 -19.91 -15.27 -8.92
N ASN A 335 -21.16 -15.30 -9.37
CA ASN A 335 -21.88 -16.48 -9.86
C ASN A 335 -21.95 -17.63 -8.83
N PHE A 336 -22.20 -17.30 -7.55
CA PHE A 336 -22.47 -18.32 -6.55
C PHE A 336 -23.73 -19.13 -6.89
N PRO A 337 -23.80 -20.43 -6.53
CA PRO A 337 -25.00 -21.22 -6.72
C PRO A 337 -26.23 -20.57 -6.07
N VAL A 338 -27.34 -20.54 -6.82
CA VAL A 338 -28.58 -19.87 -6.39
C VAL A 338 -29.10 -20.41 -5.05
N ASP A 339 -28.89 -21.70 -4.78
CA ASP A 339 -29.30 -22.33 -3.52
C ASP A 339 -28.48 -21.81 -2.33
N VAL A 340 -27.19 -21.53 -2.52
CA VAL A 340 -26.33 -20.92 -1.49
C VAL A 340 -26.74 -19.48 -1.24
N LEU A 341 -27.06 -18.71 -2.29
CA LEU A 341 -27.52 -17.33 -2.15
C LEU A 341 -28.85 -17.24 -1.40
N LYS A 342 -29.80 -18.16 -1.68
CA LYS A 342 -31.07 -18.24 -0.94
C LYS A 342 -30.84 -18.53 0.54
N LEU A 343 -29.99 -19.50 0.85
CA LEU A 343 -29.68 -19.87 2.23
C LEU A 343 -28.95 -18.73 2.97
N ALA A 344 -28.02 -18.05 2.30
CA ALA A 344 -27.33 -16.88 2.84
C ALA A 344 -28.29 -15.72 3.15
N ARG A 345 -29.29 -15.45 2.29
CA ARG A 345 -30.33 -14.43 2.54
C ARG A 345 -31.16 -14.76 3.76
N VAL A 346 -31.65 -16.00 3.87
CA VAL A 346 -32.42 -16.46 5.03
C VAL A 346 -31.61 -16.30 6.32
N LYS A 347 -30.32 -16.70 6.29
CA LYS A 347 -29.45 -16.55 7.47
C LYS A 347 -29.11 -15.11 7.82
N ALA A 348 -29.01 -14.22 6.83
CA ALA A 348 -28.82 -12.79 7.09
C ALA A 348 -30.05 -12.18 7.78
N GLU A 349 -31.26 -12.48 7.29
CA GLU A 349 -32.52 -12.03 7.91
C GLU A 349 -32.67 -12.55 9.35
N GLU A 350 -32.31 -13.81 9.61
CA GLU A 350 -32.28 -14.36 10.98
C GLU A 350 -31.34 -13.55 11.89
N LEU A 351 -30.12 -13.26 11.44
CA LEU A 351 -29.09 -12.57 12.24
C LEU A 351 -29.42 -11.09 12.47
N GLU A 352 -30.07 -10.42 11.52
CA GLU A 352 -30.58 -9.06 11.69
C GLU A 352 -31.65 -9.01 12.79
N TYR A 353 -32.58 -9.97 12.80
CA TYR A 353 -33.61 -10.08 13.82
C TYR A 353 -33.01 -10.29 15.22
N PHE A 354 -32.00 -11.15 15.36
CA PHE A 354 -31.28 -11.35 16.64
C PHE A 354 -30.53 -10.09 17.13
N GLY A 355 -30.21 -9.15 16.25
CA GLY A 355 -29.52 -7.89 16.59
C GLY A 355 -30.44 -6.83 17.21
N GLU A 356 -31.73 -6.83 16.86
CA GLU A 356 -32.72 -5.85 17.34
C GLU A 356 -33.22 -6.15 18.76
N ASP A 357 -33.45 -7.42 19.09
CA ASP A 357 -33.96 -7.85 20.40
C ASP A 357 -33.01 -7.55 21.59
N LYS A 358 -31.72 -7.31 21.33
CA LYS A 358 -30.77 -6.92 22.39
C LYS A 358 -30.91 -5.46 22.84
N LYS A 359 -31.61 -4.59 22.09
CA LYS A 359 -31.68 -3.14 22.41
C LYS A 359 -32.88 -2.74 23.28
N THR A 360 -33.87 -3.61 23.50
CA THR A 360 -35.10 -3.28 24.23
C THR A 360 -35.25 -3.97 25.60
N ASP A 361 -34.37 -4.89 25.95
CA ASP A 361 -34.60 -5.85 27.04
C ASP A 361 -33.78 -5.63 28.32
N ALA A 362 -33.34 -4.40 28.59
CA ALA A 362 -32.54 -4.09 29.78
C ALA A 362 -33.36 -3.75 31.03
N SER A 363 -34.70 -3.64 30.97
CA SER A 363 -35.52 -3.19 32.11
C SER A 363 -36.54 -4.18 32.70
N ASP A 364 -36.72 -5.39 32.15
CA ASP A 364 -37.73 -6.34 32.68
C ASP A 364 -37.22 -7.76 33.05
N LYS A 365 -35.92 -8.04 32.95
CA LYS A 365 -35.33 -9.37 33.24
C LYS A 365 -34.96 -9.64 34.71
N CYS A 366 -35.73 -9.13 35.68
CA CYS A 366 -35.52 -9.48 37.09
C CYS A 366 -36.39 -10.64 37.60
N LYS A 367 -37.39 -11.13 36.83
CA LYS A 367 -38.24 -12.27 37.26
C LYS A 367 -37.90 -13.61 36.59
N SER A 368 -37.31 -13.60 35.38
CA SER A 368 -37.05 -14.80 34.59
C SER A 368 -35.86 -15.65 35.06
N LYS A 369 -34.85 -15.05 35.72
CA LYS A 369 -33.61 -15.78 36.09
C LYS A 369 -33.82 -16.82 37.18
N GLU A 370 -34.61 -16.49 38.20
CA GLU A 370 -34.92 -17.41 39.30
C GLU A 370 -35.84 -18.56 38.83
N GLU A 371 -36.85 -18.25 38.01
CA GLU A 371 -37.76 -19.24 37.42
C GLU A 371 -37.04 -20.20 36.45
N MET A 372 -36.04 -19.71 35.71
CA MET A 372 -35.19 -20.50 34.80
C MET A 372 -34.25 -21.44 35.56
N GLU A 373 -33.64 -20.99 36.67
CA GLU A 373 -32.80 -21.84 37.54
C GLU A 373 -33.61 -22.92 38.27
N GLU A 374 -34.83 -22.60 38.72
CA GLU A 374 -35.74 -23.59 39.29
C GLU A 374 -36.20 -24.61 38.24
N GLY A 375 -36.51 -24.16 37.03
CA GLY A 375 -36.88 -25.01 35.91
C GLY A 375 -35.76 -25.97 35.48
N THR A 376 -34.51 -25.48 35.41
CA THR A 376 -33.36 -26.34 35.07
C THR A 376 -33.10 -27.38 36.16
N LYS A 377 -33.19 -27.03 37.44
CA LYS A 377 -33.06 -27.98 38.56
C LYS A 377 -34.14 -29.07 38.53
N LEU A 378 -35.37 -28.72 38.14
CA LEU A 378 -36.49 -29.67 38.01
C LEU A 378 -36.24 -30.68 36.88
N VAL A 379 -35.78 -30.21 35.72
CA VAL A 379 -35.42 -31.06 34.58
C VAL A 379 -34.22 -31.95 34.93
N GLU A 380 -33.22 -31.41 35.63
CA GLU A 380 -32.06 -32.18 36.09
C GLU A 380 -32.47 -33.29 37.07
N GLN A 381 -33.37 -33.00 38.02
CA GLN A 381 -33.91 -34.00 38.95
C GLN A 381 -34.72 -35.10 38.23
N MET A 382 -35.48 -34.73 37.19
CA MET A 382 -36.20 -35.71 36.36
C MET A 382 -35.21 -36.65 35.64
N LEU A 383 -34.18 -36.09 35.01
CA LEU A 383 -33.16 -36.85 34.30
C LEU A 383 -32.36 -37.75 35.25
N GLN A 384 -32.01 -37.26 36.44
CA GLN A 384 -31.31 -38.06 37.45
C GLN A 384 -32.17 -39.23 37.98
N LYS A 385 -33.47 -39.02 38.21
CA LYS A 385 -34.39 -40.11 38.60
C LYS A 385 -34.57 -41.14 37.48
N TRP A 386 -34.64 -40.70 36.22
CA TRP A 386 -34.69 -41.60 35.07
C TRP A 386 -33.41 -42.45 34.97
N ILE A 387 -32.23 -41.84 35.09
CA ILE A 387 -30.94 -42.54 35.07
C ILE A 387 -30.86 -43.57 36.21
N GLN A 388 -31.30 -43.23 37.43
CA GLN A 388 -31.32 -44.18 38.55
C GLN A 388 -32.28 -45.36 38.33
N ALA A 389 -33.47 -45.10 37.77
CA ALA A 389 -34.43 -46.15 37.44
C ALA A 389 -33.90 -47.12 36.37
N GLU A 390 -33.11 -46.62 35.43
CA GLU A 390 -32.51 -47.42 34.35
C GLU A 390 -31.32 -48.26 34.86
N GLN A 391 -30.46 -47.71 35.72
CA GLN A 391 -29.36 -48.47 36.36
C GLN A 391 -29.85 -49.60 37.26
N THR A 392 -31.03 -49.44 37.88
CA THR A 392 -31.66 -50.48 38.71
C THR A 392 -32.29 -51.59 37.84
N ARG A 393 -32.64 -51.31 36.58
CA ARG A 393 -33.14 -52.30 35.62
C ARG A 393 -32.00 -53.08 34.95
N GLU A 394 -30.90 -52.42 34.58
CA GLU A 394 -29.74 -53.08 33.94
C GLU A 394 -29.03 -54.07 34.89
N SER A 395 -29.09 -53.86 36.21
CA SER A 395 -28.52 -54.80 37.20
C SER A 395 -29.34 -56.09 37.41
N SER A 396 -30.49 -56.24 36.74
CA SER A 396 -31.36 -57.42 36.84
C SER A 396 -31.41 -58.30 35.59
N SER A 397 -30.71 -57.92 34.50
CA SER A 397 -30.71 -58.66 33.23
C SER A 397 -29.30 -58.92 32.70
N ASP A 398 -28.54 -59.78 33.37
CA ASP A 398 -27.29 -60.35 32.83
C ASP A 398 -27.58 -61.69 32.14
N GLN A 399 -27.98 -61.69 30.86
CA GLN A 399 -27.71 -62.76 29.88
C GLN A 399 -28.23 -62.45 28.44
N MET A 400 -27.27 -62.30 27.51
CA MET A 400 -27.23 -62.65 26.06
C MET A 400 -28.38 -62.28 25.09
N ASP A 401 -28.11 -61.42 24.07
CA ASP A 401 -27.92 -61.74 22.62
C ASP A 401 -27.93 -60.46 21.74
N HIS A 402 -27.28 -60.50 20.57
CA HIS A 402 -26.88 -59.32 19.77
C HIS A 402 -27.94 -58.76 18.78
N ASP A 403 -29.14 -59.32 18.72
CA ASP A 403 -30.20 -58.91 17.76
C ASP A 403 -31.25 -57.92 18.34
N ASP A 404 -31.11 -57.47 19.59
CA ASP A 404 -32.16 -56.76 20.34
C ASP A 404 -31.97 -55.22 20.46
N MET A 405 -31.11 -54.61 19.63
CA MET A 405 -30.73 -53.20 19.78
C MET A 405 -31.88 -52.21 19.48
N SER A 406 -32.82 -52.56 18.59
CA SER A 406 -33.98 -51.73 18.25
C SER A 406 -35.07 -51.77 19.33
N LEU A 407 -35.32 -52.94 19.92
CA LEU A 407 -36.28 -53.13 21.02
C LEU A 407 -35.83 -52.42 22.31
N ASN A 408 -34.51 -52.34 22.53
CA ASN A 408 -33.92 -51.60 23.65
C ASN A 408 -34.10 -50.06 23.52
N LEU A 409 -34.14 -49.53 22.29
CA LEU A 409 -34.32 -48.09 22.07
C LEU A 409 -35.79 -47.67 22.28
N GLU A 410 -36.74 -48.49 21.84
CA GLU A 410 -38.17 -48.26 22.06
C GLU A 410 -38.56 -48.41 23.54
N SER A 411 -37.98 -49.38 24.25
CA SER A 411 -38.21 -49.55 25.69
C SER A 411 -37.65 -48.37 26.50
N LYS A 412 -36.46 -47.87 26.13
CA LYS A 412 -35.84 -46.66 26.71
C LYS A 412 -36.65 -45.39 26.43
N LEU A 413 -37.20 -45.26 25.22
CA LEU A 413 -38.08 -44.13 24.87
C LEU A 413 -39.38 -44.16 25.68
N ASN A 414 -39.96 -45.34 25.90
CA ASN A 414 -41.16 -45.49 26.70
C ASN A 414 -40.90 -45.22 28.19
N SER A 415 -39.76 -45.64 28.74
CA SER A 415 -39.40 -45.34 30.14
C SER A 415 -39.18 -43.84 30.36
N LEU A 416 -38.59 -43.14 29.38
CA LEU A 416 -38.44 -41.69 29.39
C LEU A 416 -39.81 -40.99 29.32
N LYS A 417 -40.73 -41.47 28.48
CA LYS A 417 -42.10 -40.94 28.39
C LYS A 417 -42.89 -41.12 29.68
N GLU A 418 -42.77 -42.26 30.35
CA GLU A 418 -43.41 -42.51 31.65
C GLU A 418 -42.85 -41.58 32.74
N SER A 419 -41.51 -41.42 32.80
CA SER A 419 -40.85 -40.48 33.71
C SER A 419 -41.32 -39.05 33.44
N PHE A 420 -41.40 -38.65 32.18
CA PHE A 420 -41.86 -37.34 31.75
C PHE A 420 -43.32 -37.09 32.14
N GLN A 421 -44.21 -38.06 31.94
CA GLN A 421 -45.62 -37.97 32.34
C GLN A 421 -45.80 -37.84 33.86
N SER A 422 -44.93 -38.46 34.66
CA SER A 422 -44.99 -38.35 36.12
C SER A 422 -44.58 -36.96 36.65
N PHE A 423 -43.68 -36.27 35.95
CA PHE A 423 -43.19 -34.92 36.28
C PHE A 423 -43.94 -33.79 35.57
N LEU A 424 -44.77 -34.12 34.60
CA LEU A 424 -45.59 -33.19 33.81
C LEU A 424 -46.41 -32.20 34.68
N PRO A 425 -47.06 -32.61 35.79
CA PRO A 425 -47.81 -31.68 36.64
C PRO A 425 -46.92 -30.65 37.38
N GLN A 426 -45.65 -30.99 37.62
CA GLN A 426 -44.68 -30.12 38.29
C GLN A 426 -43.95 -29.20 37.29
N LEU A 427 -43.75 -29.69 36.07
CA LEU A 427 -43.19 -28.94 34.95
C LEU A 427 -44.19 -27.89 34.42
N GLU A 428 -45.49 -28.18 34.38
CA GLU A 428 -46.54 -27.23 33.96
C GLU A 428 -46.82 -26.10 34.97
N GLN A 429 -46.40 -26.26 36.23
CA GLN A 429 -46.53 -25.21 37.25
C GLN A 429 -45.49 -24.08 37.07
N ASN A 430 -44.36 -24.35 36.40
CA ASN A 430 -43.34 -23.35 36.13
C ASN A 430 -43.62 -22.66 34.77
N ALA A 431 -43.77 -21.34 34.78
CA ALA A 431 -44.15 -20.55 33.61
C ALA A 431 -43.14 -20.67 32.45
N TRP A 432 -41.85 -20.76 32.76
CA TRP A 432 -40.77 -20.89 31.76
C TRP A 432 -40.79 -22.24 31.05
N VAL A 433 -40.98 -23.33 31.81
CA VAL A 433 -41.05 -24.68 31.24
C VAL A 433 -42.30 -24.85 30.37
N ARG A 434 -43.40 -24.21 30.77
CA ARG A 434 -44.65 -24.18 30.00
C ARG A 434 -44.50 -23.50 28.63
N GLU A 435 -43.76 -22.39 28.54
CA GLU A 435 -43.43 -21.75 27.27
C GLU A 435 -42.62 -22.68 26.35
N ILE A 436 -41.61 -23.36 26.88
CA ILE A 436 -40.79 -24.30 26.10
C ILE A 436 -41.61 -25.49 25.59
N LEU A 437 -42.52 -26.02 26.41
CA LEU A 437 -43.37 -27.14 26.02
C LEU A 437 -44.42 -26.76 24.97
N MET A 438 -44.95 -25.53 25.01
CA MET A 438 -45.87 -25.02 23.97
C MET A 438 -45.16 -24.68 22.66
N ALA A 439 -43.89 -24.29 22.69
CA ALA A 439 -43.11 -24.01 21.48
C ALA A 439 -42.77 -25.27 20.64
N SER A 440 -43.00 -26.46 21.18
CA SER A 440 -42.66 -27.75 20.57
C SER A 440 -43.87 -28.55 20.06
N TYR A 441 -45.09 -27.97 20.07
CA TYR A 441 -46.34 -28.58 19.61
C TYR A 441 -46.82 -28.06 18.26
#